data_AF-A0AAX0R5X0-F1
#
_entry.id   AF-A0AAX0R5X0-F1
#
_cell.length_a   1.000
_cell.length_b   1.000
_cell.length_c   1.000
_cell.angle_alpha   90.00
_cell.angle_beta   90.00
_cell.angle_gamma   90.00
#
_symmetry.space_group_name_H-M   'P 1'
#
loop_
_entity.id
_entity.type
_entity.pdbx_description
1 polymer ?
#
loop_
_entity_poly.entity_id
_entity_poly.type
_entity_poly.pdbx_seq_one_letter_code
_entity_poly.pdbx_strand_id
1 'polypeptide(L)'
;MNTANLQLKGLIMAMTSICDAIVDKEVLTRGEINAALSKAQKAIEEDDDHELSGANRAAILFPIRVLQLAGEAAGKGEQLTFSDYAKLVGKLS
;
A
#
# COMPACT_ATOMS: atom_id res chain seq x y z
N MET A 1 3.72 19.61 -1.49
CA MET A 1 4.23 18.22 -1.44
C MET A 1 5.72 18.32 -1.18
N ASN A 2 6.25 17.70 -0.11
CA ASN A 2 7.69 17.74 0.20
C ASN A 2 8.42 16.57 -0.50
N THR A 3 9.76 16.60 -0.48
CA THR A 3 10.59 15.58 -1.13
C THR A 3 10.35 14.18 -0.57
N ALA A 4 10.08 14.06 0.74
CA ALA A 4 9.74 12.79 1.37
C ALA A 4 8.46 12.17 0.77
N ASN A 5 7.41 12.97 0.56
CA ASN A 5 6.17 12.50 -0.06
C ASN A 5 6.38 12.07 -1.53
N LEU A 6 7.27 12.76 -2.26
CA LEU A 6 7.66 12.38 -3.63
C LEU A 6 8.43 11.06 -3.67
N GLN A 7 9.39 10.89 -2.77
CA GLN A 7 10.16 9.66 -2.63
C GLN A 7 9.25 8.48 -2.27
N LEU A 8 8.34 8.68 -1.32
CA LEU A 8 7.36 7.66 -0.93
C LEU A 8 6.42 7.30 -2.09
N LYS A 9 5.94 8.30 -2.83
CA LYS A 9 5.14 8.06 -4.05
C LYS A 9 5.91 7.19 -5.05
N GLY A 10 7.17 7.53 -5.34
CA GLY A 10 8.01 6.76 -6.25
C GLY A 10 8.21 5.31 -5.78
N LEU A 11 8.50 5.13 -4.49
CA LEU A 11 8.69 3.81 -3.87
C LEU A 11 7.42 2.95 -3.96
N ILE A 12 6.26 3.51 -3.64
CA ILE A 12 4.98 2.79 -3.71
C ILE A 12 4.69 2.33 -5.14
N MET A 13 4.85 3.22 -6.13
CA MET A 13 4.60 2.85 -7.52
C MET A 13 5.59 1.78 -8.02
N ALA A 14 6.87 1.88 -7.65
CA ALA A 14 7.86 0.86 -7.98
C ALA A 14 7.49 -0.50 -7.34
N MET A 15 7.03 -0.49 -6.09
CA MET A 15 6.61 -1.71 -5.39
C MET A 15 5.35 -2.32 -6.02
N THR A 16 4.37 -1.52 -6.45
CA THR A 16 3.22 -2.01 -7.22
C THR A 16 3.68 -2.76 -8.47
N SER A 17 4.58 -2.17 -9.27
CA SER A 17 5.10 -2.82 -10.47
C SER A 17 5.87 -4.12 -10.17
N ILE A 18 6.59 -4.18 -9.04
CA ILE A 18 7.25 -5.41 -8.58
C ILE A 18 6.21 -6.47 -8.21
N CYS A 19 5.15 -6.10 -7.48
CA CYS A 19 4.07 -7.03 -7.13
C CYS A 19 3.38 -7.59 -8.37
N ASP A 20 3.07 -6.76 -9.37
CA ASP A 20 2.50 -7.24 -10.64
C ASP A 20 3.48 -8.17 -11.36
N ALA A 21 4.77 -7.83 -11.44
CA ALA A 21 5.77 -8.69 -12.06
C ALA A 21 5.96 -10.05 -11.34
N ILE A 22 5.72 -10.11 -10.03
CA ILE A 22 5.73 -11.34 -9.23
C ILE A 22 4.51 -12.20 -9.59
N VAL A 23 3.33 -11.57 -9.72
CA VAL A 23 2.08 -12.24 -10.10
C VAL A 23 2.14 -12.76 -11.53
N ASP A 24 2.62 -11.96 -12.48
CA ASP A 24 2.73 -12.31 -13.90
C ASP A 24 3.70 -13.49 -14.12
N LYS A 25 4.66 -13.67 -13.22
CA LYS A 25 5.59 -14.81 -13.20
C LYS A 25 5.08 -16.01 -12.39
N GLU A 26 3.85 -15.93 -11.89
CA GLU A 26 3.20 -16.96 -11.09
C GLU A 26 3.99 -17.35 -9.83
N VAL A 27 4.83 -16.44 -9.32
CA VAL A 27 5.66 -16.69 -8.11
C VAL A 27 4.81 -16.59 -6.84
N LEU A 28 3.91 -15.61 -6.80
CA LEU A 28 2.89 -15.45 -5.77
C LEU A 28 1.59 -15.02 -6.43
N THR A 29 0.47 -15.48 -5.90
CA THR A 29 -0.85 -14.97 -6.25
C THR A 29 -1.10 -13.59 -5.65
N ARG A 30 -2.02 -12.83 -6.24
CA ARG A 30 -2.50 -11.55 -5.67
C ARG A 30 -3.01 -11.73 -4.23
N GLY A 31 -3.65 -12.86 -3.95
CA GLY A 31 -4.14 -13.20 -2.61
C GLY A 31 -3.02 -13.37 -1.58
N GLU A 32 -1.93 -14.05 -1.95
CA GLU A 32 -0.75 -14.24 -1.09
C GLU A 32 -0.03 -12.91 -0.80
N ILE A 33 0.09 -12.04 -1.81
CA ILE A 33 0.64 -10.69 -1.62
C ILE A 33 -0.26 -9.89 -0.67
N ASN A 34 -1.59 -9.92 -0.88
CA ASN A 34 -2.52 -9.23 0.01
C ASN A 34 -2.48 -9.76 1.45
N ALA A 35 -2.31 -11.07 1.63
CA ALA A 35 -2.13 -11.68 2.94
C ALA A 35 -0.82 -11.20 3.62
N ALA A 36 0.29 -11.10 2.87
CA ALA A 36 1.54 -10.56 3.39
C ALA A 36 1.42 -9.07 3.79
N LEU A 37 0.75 -8.26 2.98
CA LEU A 37 0.45 -6.86 3.29
C LEU A 37 -0.44 -6.72 4.53
N SER A 38 -1.47 -7.59 4.66
CA SER A 38 -2.36 -7.61 5.82
C SER A 38 -1.62 -8.01 7.11
N LYS A 39 -0.64 -8.92 7.01
CA LYS A 39 0.25 -9.26 8.13
C LYS A 39 1.11 -8.07 8.55
N ALA A 40 1.68 -7.32 7.59
CA ALA A 40 2.45 -6.12 7.88
C ALA A 40 1.57 -5.03 8.52
N GLN A 41 0.35 -4.85 8.02
CA GLN A 41 -0.62 -3.93 8.59
C GLN A 41 -0.91 -4.25 10.06
N LYS A 42 -1.24 -5.52 10.35
CA LYS A 42 -1.50 -5.98 11.72
C LYS A 42 -0.30 -5.77 12.62
N ALA A 43 0.91 -6.06 12.15
CA ALA A 43 2.12 -5.85 12.93
C ALA A 43 2.28 -4.38 13.35
N ILE A 44 2.04 -3.42 12.45
CA ILE A 44 2.05 -1.98 12.77
C ILE A 44 0.90 -1.61 13.70
N GLU A 45 -0.24 -2.28 13.55
CA GLU A 45 -1.42 -1.98 14.34
C GLU A 45 -1.32 -2.48 15.79
N GLU A 46 -0.68 -3.63 15.97
CA GLU A 46 -0.39 -4.29 17.24
C GLU A 46 0.90 -3.76 17.89
N ASP A 47 1.76 -3.08 17.13
CA ASP A 47 2.94 -2.41 17.66
C ASP A 47 2.49 -1.32 18.63
N ASP A 48 2.76 -1.56 19.91
CA ASP A 48 2.36 -0.71 21.03
C ASP A 48 3.37 0.44 21.15
N ASP A 49 3.60 1.14 20.05
CA ASP A 49 4.38 2.36 19.99
C ASP A 49 3.53 3.44 20.68
N HIS A 50 3.58 3.45 22.01
CA HIS A 50 2.80 4.30 22.94
C HIS A 50 2.95 5.83 22.69
N GLU A 51 3.72 6.24 21.69
CA GLU A 51 4.05 7.63 21.39
C GLU A 51 3.57 8.12 20.01
N LEU A 52 3.03 7.26 19.14
CA LEU A 52 2.61 7.69 17.81
C LEU A 52 1.19 8.28 17.83
N SER A 53 1.07 9.54 17.41
CA SER A 53 -0.23 10.14 17.12
C SER A 53 -0.97 9.36 16.02
N GLY A 54 -2.31 9.45 16.00
CA GLY A 54 -3.13 8.82 14.97
C GLY A 54 -2.73 9.23 13.53
N ALA A 55 -2.25 10.47 13.35
CA ALA A 55 -1.75 10.95 12.06
C ALA A 55 -0.43 10.27 11.64
N ASN A 56 0.49 10.05 12.58
CA ASN A 56 1.74 9.34 12.31
C ASN A 56 1.45 7.87 11.97
N ARG A 57 0.54 7.23 12.72
CA ARG A 57 0.12 5.85 12.43
C ARG A 57 -0.54 5.75 11.05
N ALA A 58 -1.40 6.70 10.69
CA ALA A 58 -1.99 6.77 9.36
C ALA A 58 -0.93 6.94 8.25
N ALA A 59 0.11 7.74 8.49
CA ALA A 59 1.21 7.92 7.55
C ALA A 59 2.02 6.62 7.34
N ILE A 60 2.24 5.84 8.40
CA ILE A 60 2.92 4.54 8.32
C ILE A 60 2.06 3.51 7.59
N LEU A 61 0.75 3.50 7.82
CA LEU A 61 -0.19 2.56 7.18
C LEU A 61 -0.49 2.92 5.71
N PHE A 62 -0.29 4.17 5.32
CA PHE A 62 -0.64 4.68 3.99
C PHE A 62 -0.03 3.84 2.83
N PRO A 63 1.26 3.51 2.80
CA PRO A 63 1.86 2.72 1.72
C PRO A 63 1.24 1.33 1.58
N ILE A 64 0.94 0.68 2.70
CA ILE A 64 0.34 -0.65 2.73
C ILE A 64 -1.06 -0.60 2.11
N ARG A 65 -1.87 0.39 2.52
CA ARG A 65 -3.23 0.58 1.99
C ARG A 65 -3.22 0.87 0.50
N VAL A 66 -2.27 1.67 0.01
CA VAL A 66 -2.13 1.91 -1.44
C VAL A 66 -1.79 0.62 -2.18
N LEU A 67 -0.86 -0.20 -1.67
CA LEU A 67 -0.48 -1.46 -2.31
C LEU A 67 -1.63 -2.49 -2.33
N GLN A 68 -2.43 -2.56 -1.27
CA GLN A 68 -3.64 -3.39 -1.23
C GLN A 68 -4.64 -2.96 -2.31
N LEU A 69 -4.96 -1.66 -2.38
CA LEU A 69 -5.85 -1.11 -3.41
C LEU A 69 -5.31 -1.31 -4.82
N ALA A 70 -3.99 -1.21 -5.01
CA ALA A 70 -3.37 -1.45 -6.31
C ALA A 70 -3.49 -2.91 -6.74
N GLY A 71 -3.29 -3.84 -5.81
CA GLY A 71 -3.50 -5.27 -6.07
C GLY A 71 -4.95 -5.58 -6.47
N GLU A 72 -5.93 -4.96 -5.81
CA GLU A 72 -7.35 -5.09 -6.14
C GLU A 72 -7.71 -4.49 -7.51
N ALA A 73 -7.23 -3.27 -7.78
CA ALA A 73 -7.47 -2.58 -9.05
C ALA A 73 -6.88 -3.38 -10.23
N ALA A 74 -5.64 -3.85 -10.10
CA ALA A 74 -4.99 -4.69 -11.10
C ALA A 74 -5.73 -6.02 -11.31
N GLY A 75 -6.29 -6.62 -10.25
CA GLY A 75 -7.16 -7.79 -10.36
C GLY A 75 -8.47 -7.54 -11.15
N LYS A 76 -8.92 -6.28 -11.22
CA LYS A 76 -10.07 -5.83 -12.01
C LYS A 76 -9.69 -5.29 -13.39
N GLY A 77 -8.38 -5.25 -13.73
CA GLY A 77 -7.88 -4.64 -14.96
C GLY A 77 -7.91 -3.11 -14.96
N GLU A 78 -8.02 -2.49 -13.80
CA GLU A 78 -8.03 -1.03 -13.64
C GLU A 78 -6.60 -0.47 -13.53
N GLN A 79 -6.35 0.68 -14.15
CA GLN A 79 -5.09 1.40 -14.09
C GLN A 79 -5.30 2.75 -13.41
N LEU A 80 -5.06 2.79 -12.10
CA LEU A 80 -5.22 3.99 -11.29
C LEU A 80 -3.88 4.67 -11.03
N THR A 81 -3.90 6.00 -10.94
CA THR A 81 -2.71 6.77 -10.58
C THR A 81 -2.50 6.76 -9.07
N PHE A 82 -1.29 7.10 -8.60
CA PHE A 82 -1.03 7.34 -7.18
C PHE A 82 -2.03 8.32 -6.55
N SER A 83 -2.41 9.37 -7.29
CA SER A 83 -3.35 10.37 -6.79
C SER A 83 -4.76 9.81 -6.60
N ASP A 84 -5.14 8.81 -7.39
CA ASP A 84 -6.41 8.11 -7.24
C ASP A 84 -6.39 7.19 -6.02
N TYR A 85 -5.31 6.41 -5.85
CA TYR A 85 -5.12 5.60 -4.65
C TYR A 85 -5.09 6.45 -3.37
N ALA A 86 -4.38 7.58 -3.38
CA ALA A 86 -4.33 8.48 -2.23
C ALA A 86 -5.73 9.00 -1.83
N LYS A 87 -6.57 9.33 -2.82
CA LYS A 87 -7.97 9.71 -2.58
C LYS A 87 -8.80 8.56 -2.02
N LEU A 88 -8.61 7.35 -2.53
CA LEU A 88 -9.31 6.16 -2.04
C LEU A 88 -8.94 5.88 -0.58
N VAL A 89 -7.66 5.92 -0.22
CA VAL A 89 -7.21 5.76 1.18
C VAL A 89 -7.84 6.83 2.08
N GLY A 90 -7.91 8.09 1.63
CA GLY A 90 -8.53 9.18 2.39
C GLY A 90 -10.04 9.02 2.62
N LYS A 91 -10.74 8.18 1.84
CA LYS A 91 -12.16 7.84 2.05
C LYS A 91 -12.39 6.67 2.99
N LEU A 92 -11.36 5.87 3.25
CA LEU A 92 -11.36 4.72 4.16
C LEU A 92 -10.94 5.10 5.60
N SER A 93 -10.59 6.38 5.83
CA SER A 93 -10.03 6.91 7.07
C SER A 93 -11.10 7.37 8.04
#